data_AF-A0A8J4X3S6-F1
#
_entry.id   AF-A0A8J4X3S6-F1
#
_cell.length_a   1.000
_cell.length_b   1.000
_cell.length_c   1.000
_cell.angle_alpha   90.00
_cell.angle_beta   90.00
_cell.angle_gamma   90.00
#
_symmetry.space_group_name_H-M   'P 1'
#
loop_
_entity.id
_entity.type
_entity.pdbx_description
1 polymer ?
#
loop_
_entity_poly.entity_id
_entity_poly.type
_entity_poly.pdbx_seq_one_letter_code
_entity_poly.pdbx_strand_id
1 'polypeptide(L)'
;LQIGCQTDYLGEADHLKCVPVVHMQCALDSDILQVWNLWGGLLYLIAPPKSKVNGLEVVVQTAIKTPYYKSGQTSVTDWVNDIRNAAAPWAELEFENIIITLHSDFIRKLDRPDEVTAVWDSIMKGVADLAAKPAKFSRKERFVADVQISHGSMHSGYPIMIHSTSVPELLNPKAALTQDIWRAVHELGHNQQCSPWEFPPHTTESTCNLWSVYVHEEVLGVNRAKAHPDMTPEKRKRRAENYVKGGRNLDNWRVWTALETYMQ
;
A
#
# COMPACT_ATOMS: atom_id res chain seq x y z
N LEU A 1 -4.55 22.02 0.31
CA LEU A 1 -3.36 21.59 1.07
C LEU A 1 -3.79 20.60 2.14
N GLN A 2 -3.04 19.52 2.32
CA GLN A 2 -3.17 18.61 3.46
C GLN A 2 -1.89 18.63 4.29
N ILE A 3 -2.03 18.56 5.61
CA ILE A 3 -0.93 18.34 6.56
C ILE A 3 -1.20 17.02 7.28
N GLY A 4 -0.26 16.07 7.22
CA GLY A 4 -0.43 14.70 7.70
C GLY A 4 -0.71 13.71 6.58
N CYS A 5 -0.19 12.50 6.69
CA CYS A 5 -0.25 11.48 5.62
C CYS A 5 -1.43 10.52 5.77
N GLN A 6 -1.93 10.38 6.99
CA GLN A 6 -3.06 9.56 7.36
C GLN A 6 -4.36 10.18 6.83
N THR A 7 -5.31 9.35 6.46
CA THR A 7 -6.73 9.76 6.33
C THR A 7 -7.67 8.84 7.11
N ASP A 8 -7.09 7.92 7.88
CA ASP A 8 -7.80 6.95 8.69
C ASP A 8 -8.45 7.62 9.91
N TYR A 9 -9.56 7.05 10.41
CA TYR A 9 -10.31 7.57 11.55
C TYR A 9 -10.35 6.54 12.68
N LEU A 10 -9.68 6.85 13.79
CA LEU A 10 -9.59 5.91 14.93
C LEU A 10 -10.64 6.18 16.02
N GLY A 11 -11.64 7.03 15.77
CA GLY A 11 -12.58 7.47 16.82
C GLY A 11 -13.52 6.37 17.33
N GLU A 12 -13.60 5.25 16.62
CA GLU A 12 -14.37 4.07 17.01
C GLU A 12 -13.53 3.02 17.75
N ALA A 13 -12.23 3.26 17.96
CA ALA A 13 -11.36 2.31 18.64
C ALA A 13 -11.56 2.32 20.16
N ASP A 14 -11.67 1.14 20.77
CA ASP A 14 -11.78 0.99 22.23
C ASP A 14 -10.54 1.51 22.99
N HIS A 15 -9.37 1.48 22.34
CA HIS A 15 -8.09 1.93 22.88
C HIS A 15 -7.29 2.71 21.85
N LEU A 16 -6.77 3.87 22.26
CA LEU A 16 -6.00 4.77 21.41
C LEU A 16 -4.51 4.75 21.79
N LYS A 17 -3.66 4.41 20.84
CA LYS A 17 -2.19 4.52 20.86
C LYS A 17 -1.72 5.85 20.24
N CYS A 18 -2.56 6.47 19.40
CA CYS A 18 -2.38 7.81 18.85
C CYS A 18 -3.74 8.52 18.79
N VAL A 19 -3.72 9.81 18.48
CA VAL A 19 -4.98 10.59 18.43
C VAL A 19 -5.84 10.19 17.23
N PRO A 20 -7.18 10.30 17.33
CA PRO A 20 -8.08 9.72 16.31
C PRO A 20 -7.95 10.26 14.90
N VAL A 21 -7.59 11.54 14.77
CA VAL A 21 -7.38 12.23 13.50
C VAL A 21 -6.14 13.10 13.64
N VAL A 22 -5.11 12.79 12.85
CA VAL A 22 -3.81 13.49 12.86
C VAL A 22 -3.59 14.37 11.63
N HIS A 23 -4.51 14.37 10.68
CA HIS A 23 -4.39 15.16 9.46
C HIS A 23 -5.36 16.34 9.45
N MET A 24 -5.04 17.36 8.66
CA MET A 24 -5.96 18.43 8.33
C MET A 24 -5.93 18.73 6.83
N GLN A 25 -7.04 19.27 6.31
CA GLN A 25 -7.11 19.79 4.96
C GLN A 25 -7.64 21.22 4.98
N CYS A 26 -7.11 22.06 4.09
CA CYS A 26 -7.60 23.40 3.83
C CYS A 26 -7.50 23.74 2.33
N ALA A 27 -8.35 24.65 1.86
CA ALA A 27 -8.25 25.19 0.51
C ALA A 27 -7.01 26.10 0.39
N LEU A 28 -6.46 26.21 -0.82
CA LEU A 28 -5.47 27.23 -1.17
C LEU A 28 -6.20 28.32 -1.96
N ASP A 29 -6.82 29.26 -1.25
CA ASP A 29 -7.69 30.32 -1.77
C ASP A 29 -7.07 31.73 -1.68
N SER A 30 -5.80 31.81 -1.26
CA SER A 30 -5.01 33.03 -1.12
C SER A 30 -3.57 32.78 -1.56
N ASP A 31 -2.90 33.81 -2.08
CA ASP A 31 -1.49 33.75 -2.48
C ASP A 31 -0.55 33.45 -1.30
N ILE A 32 -0.93 33.91 -0.11
CA ILE A 32 -0.23 33.64 1.15
C ILE A 32 -1.25 33.06 2.13
N LEU A 33 -0.94 31.87 2.65
CA LEU A 33 -1.75 31.17 3.62
C LEU A 33 -0.89 30.76 4.82
N GLN A 34 -1.36 31.05 6.02
CA GLN A 34 -0.78 30.52 7.25
C GLN A 34 -1.57 29.29 7.66
N VAL A 35 -0.86 28.17 7.85
CA VAL A 35 -1.44 26.88 8.19
C VAL A 35 -0.65 26.24 9.31
N TRP A 36 -1.32 25.48 10.15
CA TRP A 36 -0.68 24.69 11.21
C TRP A 36 -1.53 23.46 11.50
N ASN A 37 -0.84 22.39 11.89
CA ASN A 37 -1.46 21.21 12.48
C ASN A 37 -0.78 20.97 13.82
N LEU A 38 -1.56 20.70 14.88
CA LEU A 38 -1.03 20.48 16.22
C LEU A 38 0.04 19.36 16.25
N TRP A 39 -0.13 18.36 15.38
CA TRP A 39 0.73 17.18 15.29
C TRP A 39 1.85 17.31 14.26
N GLY A 40 1.88 18.41 13.51
CA GLY A 40 2.69 18.53 12.29
C GLY A 40 2.27 17.50 11.23
N GLY A 41 3.18 17.18 10.33
CA GLY A 41 2.96 16.18 9.28
C GLY A 41 3.51 16.59 7.94
N LEU A 42 3.59 15.64 7.02
CA LEU A 42 3.98 15.90 5.64
C LEU A 42 2.96 16.81 4.96
N LEU A 43 3.45 17.68 4.07
CA LEU A 43 2.63 18.62 3.32
C LEU A 43 2.29 18.03 1.96
N TYR A 44 1.00 17.94 1.64
CA TYR A 44 0.51 17.45 0.35
C TYR A 44 -0.33 18.50 -0.37
N LEU A 45 0.01 18.73 -1.65
CA LEU A 45 -0.82 19.51 -2.55
C LEU A 45 -1.81 18.57 -3.23
N ILE A 46 -3.07 18.64 -2.81
CA ILE A 46 -4.15 17.83 -3.37
C ILE A 46 -4.86 18.63 -4.46
N ALA A 47 -4.80 18.14 -5.69
CA ALA A 47 -5.53 18.70 -6.81
C ALA A 47 -6.79 17.86 -7.10
N PRO A 48 -7.95 18.48 -7.35
CA PRO A 48 -9.14 17.77 -7.79
C PRO A 48 -8.89 16.96 -9.07
N PRO A 49 -9.64 15.86 -9.32
CA PRO A 49 -9.52 15.10 -10.55
C PRO A 49 -9.63 15.99 -11.80
N LYS A 50 -8.84 15.69 -12.83
CA LYS A 50 -8.77 16.43 -14.11
C LYS A 50 -8.24 17.87 -14.00
N SER A 51 -7.76 18.30 -12.83
CA SER A 51 -7.03 19.56 -12.70
C SER A 51 -5.76 19.52 -13.54
N LYS A 52 -5.49 20.60 -14.28
CA LYS A 52 -4.22 20.83 -14.96
C LYS A 52 -3.50 21.96 -14.24
N VAL A 53 -2.39 21.64 -13.61
CA VAL A 53 -1.55 22.60 -12.90
C VAL A 53 -0.23 22.69 -13.65
N ASN A 54 -0.02 23.81 -14.36
CA ASN A 54 1.21 24.08 -15.09
C ASN A 54 1.88 25.32 -14.48
N GLY A 55 3.15 25.19 -14.07
CA GLY A 55 3.93 26.33 -13.57
C GLY A 55 3.51 26.86 -12.20
N LEU A 56 2.83 26.06 -11.38
CA LEU A 56 2.55 26.44 -9.99
C LEU A 56 3.85 26.41 -9.18
N GLU A 57 4.26 27.57 -8.70
CA GLU A 57 5.33 27.71 -7.73
C GLU A 57 4.73 27.79 -6.32
N VAL A 58 5.18 26.91 -5.43
CA VAL A 58 4.77 26.93 -4.01
C VAL A 58 6.00 27.10 -3.16
N VAL A 59 6.04 28.19 -2.39
CA VAL A 59 7.12 28.49 -1.46
C VAL A 59 6.63 28.17 -0.05
N VAL A 60 7.27 27.20 0.60
CA VAL A 60 6.97 26.83 1.99
C VAL A 60 7.99 27.49 2.92
N GLN A 61 7.51 28.30 3.85
CA GLN A 61 8.33 28.90 4.91
C GLN A 61 8.21 28.06 6.20
N THR A 62 9.30 27.99 6.98
CA THR A 62 9.32 27.38 8.34
C THR A 62 9.22 25.84 8.40
N ALA A 63 9.17 25.13 7.27
CA ALA A 63 9.17 23.67 7.25
C ALA A 63 10.58 23.07 7.35
N ILE A 64 10.67 21.86 7.92
CA ILE A 64 11.88 21.05 7.89
C ILE A 64 11.84 20.05 6.73
N LYS A 65 13.00 19.67 6.21
CA LYS A 65 13.09 18.66 5.15
C LYS A 65 12.76 17.27 5.69
N THR A 66 12.03 16.50 4.89
CA THR A 66 11.75 15.09 5.09
C THR A 66 12.70 14.22 4.25
N PRO A 67 13.10 13.02 4.71
CA PRO A 67 13.68 12.03 3.84
C PRO A 67 12.69 11.68 2.74
N TYR A 68 13.04 12.02 1.50
CA TYR A 68 12.19 11.79 0.34
C TYR A 68 13.01 11.21 -0.80
N TYR A 69 12.77 9.93 -1.09
CA TYR A 69 13.37 9.25 -2.22
C TYR A 69 12.37 9.22 -3.37
N LYS A 70 12.81 9.62 -4.57
CA LYS A 70 12.02 9.49 -5.79
C LYS A 70 12.79 8.70 -6.83
N SER A 71 12.23 7.56 -7.24
CA SER A 71 12.80 6.71 -8.29
C SER A 71 13.08 7.54 -9.56
N GLY A 72 14.25 7.30 -10.16
CA GLY A 72 14.72 7.99 -11.36
C GLY A 72 15.14 9.45 -11.18
N GLN A 73 14.97 10.04 -9.99
CA GLN A 73 15.38 11.43 -9.70
C GLN A 73 16.41 11.51 -8.58
N THR A 74 16.21 10.76 -7.50
CA THR A 74 17.13 10.71 -6.37
C THR A 74 18.22 9.69 -6.63
N SER A 75 19.49 10.13 -6.66
CA SER A 75 20.62 9.20 -6.75
C SER A 75 20.82 8.44 -5.43
N VAL A 76 21.32 7.20 -5.50
CA VAL A 76 21.62 6.40 -4.31
C VAL A 76 22.69 7.09 -3.44
N THR A 77 23.66 7.75 -4.07
CA THR A 77 24.72 8.46 -3.37
C THR A 77 24.16 9.63 -2.56
N ASP A 78 23.33 10.48 -3.15
CA ASP A 78 22.70 11.61 -2.43
C ASP A 78 21.77 11.10 -1.32
N TRP A 79 21.06 10.01 -1.60
CA TRP A 79 20.21 9.34 -0.63
C TRP A 79 20.97 8.92 0.63
N VAL A 80 22.06 8.17 0.45
CA VAL A 80 22.87 7.61 1.54
C VAL A 80 23.60 8.70 2.33
N ASN A 81 24.14 9.69 1.63
CA ASN A 81 25.00 10.71 2.22
C ASN A 81 24.21 11.79 2.97
N ASP A 82 23.03 12.18 2.46
CA ASP A 82 22.31 13.35 2.98
C ASP A 82 20.81 13.07 3.18
N ILE A 83 20.08 12.75 2.11
CA ILE A 83 18.61 12.84 2.10
C ILE A 83 17.97 11.94 3.16
N ARG A 84 18.48 10.71 3.34
CA ARG A 84 17.93 9.77 4.35
C ARG A 84 18.11 10.24 5.78
N ASN A 85 18.96 11.24 6.03
CA ASN A 85 19.29 11.80 7.34
C ASN A 85 18.52 13.09 7.66
N ALA A 86 17.65 13.56 6.76
CA ALA A 86 16.83 14.74 7.00
C ALA A 86 15.98 14.61 8.28
N ALA A 87 15.78 15.72 8.99
CA ALA A 87 15.35 15.72 10.40
C ALA A 87 13.88 15.32 10.64
N ALA A 88 13.01 15.36 9.61
CA ALA A 88 11.60 15.06 9.83
C ALA A 88 11.38 13.61 10.32
N PRO A 89 10.35 13.37 11.17
CA PRO A 89 10.06 12.05 11.73
C PRO A 89 9.35 11.09 10.75
N TRP A 90 8.83 11.63 9.65
CA TRP A 90 8.22 10.88 8.55
C TRP A 90 9.14 10.91 7.33
N ALA A 91 9.05 9.88 6.50
CA ALA A 91 9.75 9.75 5.24
C ALA A 91 8.81 9.23 4.14
N GLU A 92 9.16 9.48 2.88
CA GLU A 92 8.45 8.95 1.72
C GLU A 92 9.40 8.35 0.69
N LEU A 93 9.01 7.17 0.17
CA LEU A 93 9.63 6.54 -0.99
C LEU A 93 8.60 6.54 -2.13
N GLU A 94 8.85 7.31 -3.18
CA GLU A 94 8.02 7.38 -4.38
C GLU A 94 8.63 6.55 -5.52
N PHE A 95 7.89 5.51 -5.93
CA PHE A 95 8.22 4.64 -7.07
C PHE A 95 7.27 4.93 -8.26
N GLU A 96 7.30 4.15 -9.35
CA GLU A 96 6.56 4.48 -10.58
C GLU A 96 5.04 4.48 -10.38
N ASN A 97 4.52 3.52 -9.61
CA ASN A 97 3.07 3.34 -9.42
C ASN A 97 2.63 3.35 -7.95
N ILE A 98 3.56 3.46 -7.01
CA ILE A 98 3.24 3.40 -5.59
C ILE A 98 4.13 4.33 -4.76
N ILE A 99 3.58 4.84 -3.66
CA ILE A 99 4.29 5.64 -2.65
C ILE A 99 4.18 4.91 -1.31
N ILE A 100 5.28 4.81 -0.58
CA ILE A 100 5.31 4.27 0.78
C ILE A 100 5.69 5.39 1.75
N THR A 101 4.78 5.71 2.66
CA THR A 101 4.97 6.70 3.72
C THR A 101 5.12 5.99 5.06
N LEU A 102 6.15 6.34 5.82
CA LEU A 102 6.56 5.61 7.04
C LEU A 102 7.37 6.52 7.97
N HIS A 103 7.66 6.05 9.18
CA HIS A 103 8.59 6.74 10.09
C HIS A 103 10.03 6.69 9.60
N SER A 104 10.72 7.83 9.64
CA SER A 104 12.09 7.98 9.12
C SER A 104 13.10 7.00 9.72
N ASP A 105 12.86 6.50 10.93
CA ASP A 105 13.74 5.53 11.59
C ASP A 105 13.93 4.24 10.80
N PHE A 106 12.93 3.81 10.02
CA PHE A 106 13.04 2.63 9.16
C PHE A 106 13.96 2.83 7.95
N ILE A 107 14.17 4.08 7.51
CA ILE A 107 14.98 4.37 6.32
C ILE A 107 16.39 4.86 6.62
N ARG A 108 16.72 5.16 7.88
CA ARG A 108 18.06 5.66 8.26
C ARG A 108 19.18 4.73 7.83
N LYS A 109 18.90 3.43 7.74
CA LYS A 109 19.83 2.37 7.33
C LYS A 109 19.49 1.73 5.99
N LEU A 110 18.58 2.33 5.21
CA LEU A 110 18.26 1.84 3.87
C LEU A 110 19.32 2.36 2.89
N ASP A 111 20.30 1.52 2.55
CA ASP A 111 21.40 1.90 1.63
C ASP A 111 21.02 1.76 0.15
N ARG A 112 20.05 0.89 -0.17
CA ARG A 112 19.70 0.49 -1.55
C ARG A 112 18.21 0.69 -1.85
N PRO A 113 17.70 1.95 -1.84
CA PRO A 113 16.30 2.24 -2.18
C PRO A 113 15.98 1.90 -3.66
N ASP A 114 16.99 1.82 -4.52
CA ASP A 114 16.88 1.40 -5.91
C ASP A 114 16.53 -0.10 -6.06
N GLU A 115 17.01 -0.95 -5.16
CA GLU A 115 16.61 -2.36 -5.14
C GLU A 115 15.16 -2.54 -4.69
N VAL A 116 14.72 -1.73 -3.71
CA VAL A 116 13.31 -1.67 -3.27
C VAL A 116 12.43 -1.19 -4.42
N THR A 117 12.87 -0.16 -5.15
CA THR A 117 12.21 0.35 -6.34
C THR A 117 11.99 -0.74 -7.39
N ALA A 118 13.05 -1.49 -7.74
CA ALA A 118 12.96 -2.52 -8.77
C ALA A 118 11.92 -3.61 -8.45
N VAL A 119 11.82 -3.99 -7.18
CA VAL A 119 10.82 -4.96 -6.70
C VAL A 119 9.41 -4.39 -6.79
N TRP A 120 9.18 -3.19 -6.23
CA TRP A 120 7.84 -2.59 -6.23
C TRP A 120 7.35 -2.20 -7.62
N ASP A 121 8.22 -1.74 -8.51
CA ASP A 121 7.85 -1.44 -9.89
C ASP A 121 7.46 -2.73 -10.63
N SER A 122 8.14 -3.86 -10.36
CA SER A 122 7.77 -5.17 -10.90
C SER A 122 6.42 -5.65 -10.36
N ILE A 123 6.21 -5.57 -9.04
CA ILE A 123 4.94 -5.92 -8.40
C ILE A 123 3.80 -5.09 -8.99
N MET A 124 3.95 -3.77 -9.04
CA MET A 124 2.89 -2.88 -9.53
C MET A 124 2.62 -3.05 -11.02
N LYS A 125 3.62 -3.43 -11.82
CA LYS A 125 3.41 -3.84 -13.20
C LYS A 125 2.54 -5.09 -13.28
N GLY A 126 2.80 -6.11 -12.46
CA GLY A 126 1.95 -7.30 -12.37
C GLY A 126 0.53 -6.99 -11.88
N VAL A 127 0.40 -6.07 -10.94
CA VAL A 127 -0.92 -5.58 -10.49
C VAL A 127 -1.69 -4.93 -11.63
N ALA A 128 -1.04 -4.07 -12.42
CA ALA A 128 -1.62 -3.44 -13.60
C ALA A 128 -2.02 -4.46 -14.67
N ASP A 129 -1.15 -5.44 -14.90
CA ASP A 129 -1.30 -6.48 -15.92
C ASP A 129 -2.50 -7.38 -15.64
N LEU A 130 -2.61 -7.93 -14.43
CA LEU A 130 -3.78 -8.74 -14.04
C LEU A 130 -5.07 -7.91 -14.06
N ALA A 131 -5.00 -6.63 -13.71
CA ALA A 131 -6.14 -5.72 -13.79
C ALA A 131 -6.51 -5.33 -15.23
N ALA A 132 -5.74 -5.75 -16.24
CA ALA A 132 -5.86 -5.35 -17.64
C ALA A 132 -5.90 -3.82 -17.83
N LYS A 133 -5.09 -3.10 -17.05
CA LYS A 133 -4.99 -1.63 -17.06
C LYS A 133 -3.65 -1.18 -17.65
N PRO A 134 -3.52 0.09 -18.07
CA PRO A 134 -2.23 0.64 -18.49
C PRO A 134 -1.15 0.43 -17.42
N ALA A 135 0.07 0.09 -17.86
CA ALA A 135 1.20 -0.22 -16.98
C ALA A 135 1.54 0.93 -16.02
N LYS A 136 1.30 2.18 -16.42
CA LYS A 136 1.43 3.36 -15.55
C LYS A 136 0.06 3.77 -15.04
N PHE A 137 -0.06 3.86 -13.72
CA PHE A 137 -1.31 4.28 -13.08
C PHE A 137 -1.53 5.78 -13.25
N SER A 138 -2.78 6.17 -13.48
CA SER A 138 -3.17 7.59 -13.53
C SER A 138 -2.98 8.29 -12.18
N ARG A 139 -3.08 7.54 -11.09
CA ARG A 139 -2.77 7.94 -9.71
C ARG A 139 -2.01 6.79 -9.05
N LYS A 140 -0.83 7.07 -8.51
CA LYS A 140 -0.05 6.09 -7.74
C LYS A 140 -0.86 5.59 -6.55
N GLU A 141 -0.79 4.30 -6.25
CA GLU A 141 -1.25 3.74 -4.98
C GLU A 141 -0.40 4.30 -3.83
N ARG A 142 -0.89 4.19 -2.60
CA ARG A 142 -0.18 4.74 -1.44
C ARG A 142 -0.32 3.82 -0.24
N PHE A 143 0.80 3.45 0.37
CA PHE A 143 0.86 2.87 1.70
C PHE A 143 1.18 3.95 2.73
N VAL A 144 0.51 3.91 3.88
CA VAL A 144 0.88 4.66 5.08
C VAL A 144 1.04 3.67 6.23
N ALA A 145 2.24 3.62 6.79
CA ALA A 145 2.57 2.78 7.93
C ALA A 145 2.42 3.57 9.24
N ASP A 146 1.54 3.10 10.13
CA ASP A 146 1.24 3.78 11.39
C ASP A 146 1.24 2.81 12.59
N VAL A 147 1.42 3.36 13.79
CA VAL A 147 1.41 2.61 15.06
C VAL A 147 0.02 2.01 15.34
N GLN A 148 -1.02 2.65 14.84
CA GLN A 148 -2.41 2.20 14.94
C GLN A 148 -3.17 2.52 13.67
N ILE A 149 -4.00 1.57 13.25
CA ILE A 149 -4.92 1.68 12.12
C ILE A 149 -6.33 1.35 12.63
N SER A 150 -7.36 1.73 11.88
CA SER A 150 -8.76 1.58 12.31
C SER A 150 -9.24 0.13 12.28
N HIS A 151 -8.72 -0.69 11.36
CA HIS A 151 -9.20 -2.04 11.14
C HIS A 151 -8.09 -3.05 10.86
N GLY A 152 -8.24 -4.25 11.43
CA GLY A 152 -7.40 -5.40 11.13
C GLY A 152 -5.92 -5.14 11.42
N SER A 153 -5.06 -5.62 10.54
CA SER A 153 -3.60 -5.40 10.62
C SER A 153 -3.01 -4.72 9.39
N MET A 154 -3.78 -4.72 8.30
CA MET A 154 -3.68 -3.88 7.10
C MET A 154 -5.11 -3.70 6.59
N HIS A 155 -5.41 -2.61 5.89
CA HIS A 155 -6.65 -2.47 5.14
C HIS A 155 -6.49 -1.56 3.92
N SER A 156 -7.19 -1.92 2.86
CA SER A 156 -7.29 -1.18 1.61
C SER A 156 -7.94 0.19 1.75
N GLY A 157 -7.79 1.02 0.70
CA GLY A 157 -8.19 2.43 0.71
C GLY A 157 -7.20 3.32 -0.04
N TYR A 158 -7.35 4.63 0.14
CA TYR A 158 -6.40 5.61 -0.37
C TYR A 158 -6.10 6.67 0.70
N PRO A 159 -5.06 6.47 1.53
CA PRO A 159 -4.04 5.43 1.43
C PRO A 159 -4.51 4.04 1.92
N ILE A 160 -3.76 3.01 1.53
CA ILE A 160 -3.76 1.69 2.17
C ILE A 160 -3.02 1.84 3.50
N MET A 161 -3.68 1.50 4.60
CA MET A 161 -3.10 1.62 5.93
C MET A 161 -2.50 0.29 6.37
N ILE A 162 -1.29 0.35 6.92
CA ILE A 162 -0.58 -0.82 7.44
C ILE A 162 0.01 -0.51 8.82
N HIS A 163 0.20 -1.53 9.65
CA HIS A 163 0.98 -1.33 10.86
C HIS A 163 2.46 -1.09 10.56
N SER A 164 3.08 -0.19 11.34
CA SER A 164 4.52 0.07 11.30
C SER A 164 5.39 -1.18 11.45
N THR A 165 4.89 -2.22 12.10
CA THR A 165 5.59 -3.51 12.25
C THR A 165 5.81 -4.24 10.93
N SER A 166 5.02 -3.96 9.89
CA SER A 166 5.17 -4.56 8.56
C SER A 166 6.15 -3.81 7.65
N VAL A 167 6.61 -2.60 8.04
CA VAL A 167 7.54 -1.82 7.22
C VAL A 167 8.81 -2.58 6.82
N PRO A 168 9.47 -3.38 7.69
CA PRO A 168 10.64 -4.15 7.28
C PRO A 168 10.40 -5.08 6.09
N GLU A 169 9.17 -5.59 5.94
CA GLU A 169 8.77 -6.49 4.85
C GLU A 169 8.66 -5.71 3.53
N LEU A 170 8.09 -4.50 3.57
CA LEU A 170 7.94 -3.63 2.40
C LEU A 170 9.28 -3.05 1.91
N LEU A 171 10.28 -2.93 2.78
CA LEU A 171 11.59 -2.34 2.46
C LEU A 171 12.67 -3.38 2.17
N ASN A 172 12.38 -4.68 2.29
CA ASN A 172 13.35 -5.74 2.07
C ASN A 172 13.11 -6.41 0.72
N PRO A 173 13.97 -6.19 -0.30
CA PRO A 173 13.83 -6.81 -1.61
C PRO A 173 13.76 -8.35 -1.56
N LYS A 174 14.37 -8.98 -0.55
CA LYS A 174 14.32 -10.44 -0.37
C LYS A 174 13.01 -10.91 0.28
N ALA A 175 12.36 -10.07 1.08
CA ALA A 175 11.06 -10.39 1.68
C ALA A 175 9.93 -10.41 0.63
N ALA A 176 10.12 -9.79 -0.53
CA ALA A 176 9.18 -9.97 -1.63
C ALA A 176 9.07 -11.44 -2.09
N LEU A 177 10.09 -12.27 -1.85
CA LEU A 177 10.06 -13.69 -2.20
C LEU A 177 9.39 -14.57 -1.12
N THR A 178 8.89 -13.98 -0.04
CA THR A 178 8.30 -14.70 1.11
C THR A 178 6.81 -14.39 1.24
N GLN A 179 6.16 -15.04 2.21
CA GLN A 179 4.73 -14.83 2.53
C GLN A 179 4.44 -13.42 3.07
N ASP A 180 5.49 -12.65 3.38
CA ASP A 180 5.37 -11.38 4.09
C ASP A 180 4.75 -10.29 3.20
N ILE A 181 5.05 -10.31 1.89
CA ILE A 181 4.47 -9.34 0.94
C ILE A 181 3.05 -9.72 0.49
N TRP A 182 2.60 -10.95 0.74
CA TRP A 182 1.26 -11.44 0.35
C TRP A 182 0.15 -10.51 0.83
N ARG A 183 0.25 -10.05 2.08
CA ARG A 183 -0.76 -9.18 2.71
C ARG A 183 -0.77 -7.78 2.12
N ALA A 184 0.40 -7.21 1.83
CA ALA A 184 0.45 -5.91 1.15
C ALA A 184 -0.15 -5.98 -0.26
N VAL A 185 0.14 -7.05 -1.01
CA VAL A 185 -0.43 -7.26 -2.34
C VAL A 185 -1.94 -7.56 -2.27
N HIS A 186 -2.40 -8.22 -1.21
CA HIS A 186 -3.82 -8.48 -0.97
C HIS A 186 -4.62 -7.16 -0.86
N GLU A 187 -4.11 -6.18 -0.09
CA GLU A 187 -4.74 -4.86 0.00
C GLU A 187 -4.71 -4.08 -1.32
N LEU A 188 -3.63 -4.21 -2.10
CA LEU A 188 -3.59 -3.68 -3.46
C LEU A 188 -4.65 -4.34 -4.36
N GLY A 189 -4.84 -5.65 -4.19
CA GLY A 189 -5.86 -6.44 -4.86
C GLY A 189 -7.26 -5.91 -4.57
N HIS A 190 -7.57 -5.55 -3.32
CA HIS A 190 -8.83 -4.88 -2.99
C HIS A 190 -9.06 -3.59 -3.79
N ASN A 191 -8.04 -2.74 -3.93
CA ASN A 191 -8.12 -1.53 -4.77
C ASN A 191 -8.30 -1.84 -6.27
N GLN A 192 -8.05 -3.06 -6.73
CA GLN A 192 -8.23 -3.48 -8.12
C GLN A 192 -9.49 -4.29 -8.39
N GLN A 193 -10.23 -4.70 -7.35
CA GLN A 193 -11.51 -5.39 -7.51
C GLN A 193 -12.49 -4.54 -8.35
N CYS A 194 -13.39 -5.22 -9.06
CA CYS A 194 -14.40 -4.54 -9.88
C CYS A 194 -15.76 -5.19 -9.61
N SER A 195 -16.79 -4.38 -9.37
CA SER A 195 -18.09 -4.89 -8.94
C SER A 195 -18.78 -5.88 -9.89
N PRO A 196 -18.63 -5.81 -11.25
CA PRO A 196 -19.35 -6.71 -12.17
C PRO A 196 -19.03 -8.20 -12.06
N TRP A 197 -17.92 -8.57 -11.42
CA TRP A 197 -17.44 -9.96 -11.27
C TRP A 197 -17.23 -10.34 -9.80
N GLU A 198 -17.70 -9.47 -8.90
CA GLU A 198 -17.77 -9.75 -7.47
C GLU A 198 -19.16 -10.25 -7.09
N PHE A 199 -19.19 -11.15 -6.11
CA PHE A 199 -20.41 -11.57 -5.43
C PHE A 199 -20.27 -11.33 -3.91
N PRO A 200 -20.38 -10.07 -3.44
CA PRO A 200 -20.25 -9.75 -2.02
C PRO A 200 -21.37 -10.39 -1.18
N PRO A 201 -21.11 -10.76 0.09
CA PRO A 201 -19.82 -10.64 0.78
C PRO A 201 -18.89 -11.84 0.52
N HIS A 202 -19.27 -12.78 -0.34
CA HIS A 202 -18.61 -14.07 -0.49
C HIS A 202 -17.23 -13.95 -1.13
N THR A 203 -17.08 -13.08 -2.12
CA THR A 203 -15.85 -12.98 -2.92
C THR A 203 -14.95 -11.82 -2.54
N THR A 204 -15.37 -10.91 -1.65
CA THR A 204 -14.61 -9.70 -1.32
C THR A 204 -13.19 -10.04 -0.85
N GLU A 205 -13.06 -11.02 0.04
CA GLU A 205 -11.78 -11.55 0.53
C GLU A 205 -11.17 -12.66 -0.35
N SER A 206 -11.78 -12.91 -1.51
CA SER A 206 -11.38 -13.97 -2.44
C SER A 206 -10.75 -13.39 -3.69
N THR A 207 -11.46 -12.51 -4.39
CA THR A 207 -10.98 -11.94 -5.65
C THR A 207 -9.80 -11.01 -5.47
N CYS A 208 -9.67 -10.32 -4.33
CA CYS A 208 -8.46 -9.56 -4.00
C CYS A 208 -7.21 -10.46 -3.95
N ASN A 209 -7.33 -11.71 -3.49
CA ASN A 209 -6.22 -12.66 -3.43
C ASN A 209 -5.74 -13.16 -4.81
N LEU A 210 -6.47 -12.90 -5.91
CA LEU A 210 -5.98 -13.19 -7.26
C LEU A 210 -4.69 -12.41 -7.55
N TRP A 211 -4.61 -11.17 -7.09
CA TRP A 211 -3.39 -10.36 -7.21
C TRP A 211 -2.24 -10.95 -6.42
N SER A 212 -2.48 -11.38 -5.18
CA SER A 212 -1.44 -12.01 -4.37
C SER A 212 -0.93 -13.29 -5.03
N VAL A 213 -1.82 -14.16 -5.53
CA VAL A 213 -1.42 -15.36 -6.26
C VAL A 213 -0.60 -15.02 -7.51
N TYR A 214 -1.13 -14.14 -8.37
CA TYR A 214 -0.52 -13.78 -9.65
C TYR A 214 0.85 -13.12 -9.49
N VAL A 215 0.95 -12.13 -8.61
CA VAL A 215 2.22 -11.43 -8.36
C VAL A 215 3.28 -12.41 -7.84
N HIS A 216 2.94 -13.27 -6.89
CA HIS A 216 3.94 -14.21 -6.36
C HIS A 216 4.40 -15.20 -7.44
N GLU A 217 3.46 -15.75 -8.20
CA GLU A 217 3.78 -16.79 -9.18
C GLU A 217 4.44 -16.25 -10.45
N GLU A 218 3.79 -15.29 -11.11
CA GLU A 218 4.17 -14.85 -12.46
C GLU A 218 5.19 -13.71 -12.43
N VAL A 219 5.18 -12.87 -11.38
CA VAL A 219 6.11 -11.72 -11.28
C VAL A 219 7.35 -12.07 -10.47
N LEU A 220 7.16 -12.68 -9.30
CA LEU A 220 8.23 -12.95 -8.34
C LEU A 220 8.83 -14.36 -8.52
N GLY A 221 8.25 -15.19 -9.39
CA GLY A 221 8.73 -16.55 -9.68
C GLY A 221 8.60 -17.51 -8.49
N VAL A 222 7.78 -17.17 -7.49
CA VAL A 222 7.52 -17.98 -6.32
C VAL A 222 6.39 -18.95 -6.67
N ASN A 223 6.72 -20.25 -6.71
CA ASN A 223 5.69 -21.29 -6.89
C ASN A 223 4.51 -21.04 -5.94
N ARG A 224 3.28 -20.93 -6.47
CA ARG A 224 2.10 -20.55 -5.69
C ARG A 224 1.89 -21.41 -4.45
N ALA A 225 2.28 -22.69 -4.47
CA ALA A 225 2.17 -23.59 -3.32
C ALA A 225 3.05 -23.18 -2.13
N LYS A 226 4.09 -22.37 -2.36
CA LYS A 226 5.00 -21.82 -1.35
C LYS A 226 4.67 -20.38 -0.98
N ALA A 227 3.92 -19.67 -1.82
CA ALA A 227 3.58 -18.26 -1.65
C ALA A 227 2.69 -17.99 -0.43
N HIS A 228 1.85 -18.94 -0.02
CA HIS A 228 1.03 -18.83 1.20
C HIS A 228 0.71 -20.21 1.78
N PRO A 229 0.60 -20.39 3.12
CA PRO A 229 0.35 -21.69 3.72
C PRO A 229 -0.97 -22.33 3.30
N ASP A 230 -1.94 -21.54 2.83
CA ASP A 230 -3.25 -22.02 2.36
C ASP A 230 -3.32 -22.37 0.88
N MET A 231 -2.21 -22.19 0.17
CA MET A 231 -2.05 -22.48 -1.26
C MET A 231 -1.41 -23.84 -1.54
N THR A 232 -1.07 -24.64 -0.53
CA THR A 232 -0.51 -25.98 -0.76
C THR A 232 -1.51 -26.89 -1.50
N PRO A 233 -1.06 -27.77 -2.42
CA PRO A 233 -1.96 -28.63 -3.17
C PRO A 233 -2.91 -29.45 -2.29
N GLU A 234 -2.42 -29.92 -1.14
CA GLU A 234 -3.19 -30.72 -0.18
C GLU A 234 -4.32 -29.91 0.45
N LYS A 235 -4.04 -28.67 0.89
CA LYS A 235 -5.06 -27.80 1.48
C LYS A 235 -6.09 -27.37 0.45
N ARG A 236 -5.67 -27.01 -0.75
CA ARG A 236 -6.55 -26.63 -1.87
C ARG A 236 -7.48 -27.77 -2.24
N LYS A 237 -6.93 -28.97 -2.46
CA LYS A 237 -7.70 -30.20 -2.75
C LYS A 237 -8.69 -30.53 -1.62
N ARG A 238 -8.22 -30.54 -0.38
CA ARG A 238 -9.08 -30.80 0.80
C ARG A 238 -10.21 -29.80 0.92
N ARG A 239 -9.96 -28.51 0.64
CA ARG A 239 -10.97 -27.45 0.67
C ARG A 239 -12.07 -27.69 -0.37
N ALA A 240 -11.69 -28.01 -1.61
CA ALA A 240 -12.62 -28.33 -2.68
C ALA A 240 -13.47 -29.59 -2.35
N GLU A 241 -12.83 -30.66 -1.86
CA GLU A 241 -13.52 -31.89 -1.46
C GLU A 241 -14.50 -31.65 -0.31
N ASN A 242 -14.08 -30.91 0.72
CA ASN A 242 -14.93 -30.59 1.87
C ASN A 242 -16.13 -29.74 1.45
N TYR A 243 -15.94 -28.76 0.58
CA TYR A 243 -17.02 -27.92 0.07
C TYR A 243 -18.07 -28.75 -0.71
N VAL A 244 -17.61 -29.69 -1.55
CA VAL A 244 -18.49 -30.60 -2.30
C VAL A 244 -19.23 -31.56 -1.36
N LYS A 245 -18.53 -32.19 -0.41
CA LYS A 245 -19.13 -33.11 0.58
C LYS A 245 -20.12 -32.41 1.50
N GLY A 246 -19.86 -31.14 1.83
CA GLY A 246 -20.74 -30.28 2.62
C GLY A 246 -21.96 -29.75 1.86
N GLY A 247 -22.28 -30.29 0.68
CA GLY A 247 -23.48 -29.92 -0.07
C GLY A 247 -23.36 -28.62 -0.85
N ARG A 248 -22.15 -28.06 -1.03
CA ARG A 248 -21.91 -26.81 -1.77
C ARG A 248 -22.69 -25.61 -1.21
N ASN A 249 -22.83 -25.54 0.11
CA ASN A 249 -23.52 -24.42 0.75
C ASN A 249 -22.79 -23.10 0.47
N LEU A 250 -23.50 -22.13 -0.12
CA LEU A 250 -22.99 -20.80 -0.45
C LEU A 250 -22.34 -20.09 0.75
N ASP A 251 -22.84 -20.30 1.97
CA ASP A 251 -22.27 -19.69 3.18
C ASP A 251 -20.81 -20.09 3.42
N ASN A 252 -20.41 -21.27 2.94
CA ASN A 252 -19.05 -21.82 3.05
C ASN A 252 -18.17 -21.50 1.83
N TRP A 253 -18.75 -20.88 0.79
CA TRP A 253 -18.02 -20.41 -0.39
C TRP A 253 -17.51 -18.99 -0.12
N ARG A 254 -16.42 -18.87 0.63
CA ARG A 254 -15.79 -17.59 1.02
C ARG A 254 -14.28 -17.70 1.04
N VAL A 255 -13.60 -16.55 0.99
CA VAL A 255 -12.12 -16.40 1.08
C VAL A 255 -11.42 -17.41 0.16
N TRP A 256 -10.79 -18.42 0.73
CA TRP A 256 -10.03 -19.41 0.00
C TRP A 256 -10.87 -20.38 -0.84
N THR A 257 -12.08 -20.75 -0.39
CA THR A 257 -12.92 -21.71 -1.12
C THR A 257 -13.42 -21.08 -2.41
N ALA A 258 -13.83 -19.81 -2.35
CA ALA A 258 -14.24 -19.08 -3.54
C ALA A 258 -13.03 -18.77 -4.43
N LEU A 259 -11.88 -18.39 -3.86
CA LEU A 259 -10.65 -18.18 -4.62
C LEU A 259 -10.28 -19.40 -5.49
N GLU A 260 -10.47 -20.63 -5.01
CA GLU A 260 -10.22 -21.84 -5.84
C GLU A 260 -10.97 -21.80 -7.17
N THR A 261 -12.21 -21.32 -7.18
CA THR A 261 -13.04 -21.29 -8.39
C THR A 261 -12.58 -20.24 -9.40
N TYR A 262 -11.97 -19.14 -8.95
CA TYR A 262 -11.42 -18.11 -9.83
C TYR A 262 -10.02 -18.46 -10.36
N MET A 263 -9.32 -19.41 -9.73
CA MET A 263 -7.98 -19.84 -10.13
C MET A 263 -7.96 -21.01 -11.12
N GLN A 264 -9.12 -21.60 -11.44
CA GLN A 264 -9.25 -22.69 -12.42
C GLN A 264 -9.31 -22.15 -13.85
#